data_AF-A0A8J6MUW5-F1
#
_entry.id   AF-A0A8J6MUW5-F1
#
_cell.length_a   1.000
_cell.length_b   1.000
_cell.length_c   1.000
_cell.angle_alpha   90.00
_cell.angle_beta   90.00
_cell.angle_gamma   90.00
#
_symmetry.space_group_name_H-M   'P 1'
#
loop_
_entity.id
_entity.type
_entity.pdbx_description
1 polymer ?
#
loop_
_entity_poly.entity_id
_entity_poly.type
_entity_poly.pdbx_seq_one_letter_code
_entity_poly.pdbx_strand_id
1 'polypeptide(L)'
;MKKIFLILIMVVLFFASAVAKPSLLKTERDFQREFHRVYFDGRGKLEVPVKYGRIDILTKRYAVEVDRLSKFHEGIGQCLHYAHETNRKPGLAIFVPSPRKKDLKKMKYVKYLCARYGITFWYINDEIRN
;
A
#
# COMPACT_ATOMS: atom_id res chain seq x y z
N MET A 1 46.33 -22.36 -17.43
CA MET A 1 45.96 -22.26 -15.99
C MET A 1 45.57 -20.83 -15.59
N LYS A 2 46.43 -19.81 -15.76
CA LYS A 2 46.12 -18.40 -15.39
C LYS A 2 44.89 -17.80 -16.09
N LYS A 3 44.62 -18.15 -17.36
CA LYS A 3 43.45 -17.67 -18.12
C LYS A 3 42.12 -18.29 -17.67
N ILE A 4 42.11 -19.56 -17.27
CA ILE A 4 40.92 -20.25 -16.74
C ILE A 4 40.57 -19.70 -15.35
N PHE A 5 41.58 -19.42 -14.52
CA PHE A 5 41.41 -18.77 -13.22
C PHE A 5 40.85 -17.34 -13.36
N LEU A 6 41.28 -16.59 -14.38
CA LEU A 6 40.78 -15.24 -14.66
C LEU A 6 39.31 -15.23 -15.13
N ILE A 7 38.91 -16.22 -15.94
CA ILE A 7 37.53 -16.39 -16.39
C ILE A 7 36.62 -16.80 -15.21
N LEU A 8 37.10 -17.67 -14.32
CA LEU A 8 36.35 -18.09 -13.13
C LEU A 8 36.11 -16.91 -12.16
N ILE A 9 37.09 -16.00 -12.02
CA ILE A 9 36.96 -14.76 -11.23
C ILE A 9 35.94 -13.81 -11.87
N MET A 10 35.91 -13.65 -13.20
CA MET A 10 34.90 -12.81 -13.88
C MET A 10 33.48 -13.38 -13.76
N VAL A 11 33.29 -14.70 -13.78
CA VAL A 11 31.98 -15.33 -13.62
C VAL A 11 31.45 -15.18 -12.19
N VAL A 12 32.32 -15.26 -11.17
CA VAL A 12 31.94 -15.01 -9.77
C VAL A 12 31.60 -13.54 -9.51
N LEU A 13 32.26 -12.60 -10.21
CA LEU A 13 31.95 -11.16 -10.13
C LEU A 13 30.64 -10.77 -10.84
N PHE A 14 30.16 -11.57 -11.80
CA PHE A 14 28.89 -11.30 -12.49
C PHE A 14 27.64 -11.72 -11.68
N PHE A 15 27.80 -12.58 -10.67
CA PHE A 15 26.73 -12.97 -9.75
C PHE A 15 26.67 -12.14 -8.47
N ALA A 16 27.64 -11.24 -8.26
CA ALA A 16 27.65 -10.36 -7.10
C ALA A 16 26.78 -9.12 -7.36
N SER A 17 25.66 -9.07 -6.64
CA SER A 17 24.96 -7.85 -6.21
C SER A 17 23.98 -7.16 -7.17
N ALA A 18 22.89 -7.85 -7.50
CA ALA A 18 21.58 -7.21 -7.46
C ALA A 18 21.02 -7.27 -6.03
N VAL A 19 21.71 -6.65 -5.06
CA VAL A 19 21.09 -6.39 -3.76
C VAL A 19 20.06 -5.30 -4.01
N ALA A 20 18.79 -5.69 -4.08
CA ALA A 20 17.68 -4.74 -4.11
C ALA A 20 17.83 -3.83 -2.89
N LYS A 21 18.13 -2.55 -3.11
CA LYS A 21 18.11 -1.55 -2.03
C LYS A 21 16.72 -1.62 -1.38
N PRO A 22 16.61 -1.60 -0.04
CA PRO A 22 15.31 -1.44 0.60
C PRO A 22 14.67 -0.19 0.02
N SER A 23 13.54 -0.32 -0.67
CA SER A 23 12.81 0.85 -1.14
C SER A 23 12.32 1.57 0.10
N LEU A 24 12.90 2.74 0.38
CA LEU A 24 12.24 3.70 1.25
C LEU A 24 10.90 3.99 0.60
N LEU A 25 9.80 3.47 1.18
CA LEU A 25 8.45 3.69 0.67
C LEU A 25 8.22 5.21 0.56
N LYS A 26 8.04 5.71 -0.66
CA LYS A 26 7.90 7.16 -0.92
C LYS A 26 6.63 7.47 -1.71
N THR A 27 6.23 6.55 -2.58
CA THR A 27 5.07 6.73 -3.45
C THR A 27 3.85 5.99 -2.91
N GLU A 28 2.67 6.44 -3.29
CA GLU A 28 1.40 5.77 -2.99
C GLU A 28 1.40 4.31 -3.46
N ARG A 29 1.92 4.08 -4.67
CA ARG A 29 2.11 2.75 -5.24
C ARG A 29 3.00 1.84 -4.38
N ASP A 30 4.04 2.39 -3.75
CA ASP A 30 4.91 1.60 -2.85
C ASP A 30 4.12 1.15 -1.62
N PHE A 31 3.38 2.08 -0.99
CA PHE A 31 2.57 1.78 0.20
C PHE A 31 1.42 0.83 -0.11
N GLN A 32 0.75 0.98 -1.25
CA GLN A 32 -0.30 0.07 -1.71
C GLN A 32 0.23 -1.34 -1.89
N ARG A 33 1.34 -1.51 -2.61
CA ARG A 33 1.96 -2.82 -2.86
C ARG A 33 2.40 -3.47 -1.56
N GLU A 34 3.03 -2.70 -0.68
CA GLU A 34 3.52 -3.23 0.57
C GLU A 34 2.36 -3.59 1.50
N PHE A 35 1.33 -2.74 1.61
CA PHE A 35 0.11 -3.04 2.37
C PHE A 35 -0.60 -4.28 1.85
N HIS A 36 -0.72 -4.42 0.52
CA HIS A 36 -1.26 -5.61 -0.12
C HIS A 36 -0.47 -6.88 0.24
N ARG A 37 0.85 -6.78 0.23
CA ARG A 37 1.76 -7.87 0.60
C ARG A 37 1.61 -8.25 2.07
N VAL A 38 1.71 -7.31 3.00
CA VAL A 38 1.79 -7.62 4.44
C VAL A 38 0.43 -7.90 5.06
N TYR A 39 -0.61 -7.12 4.74
CA TYR A 39 -1.89 -7.21 5.42
C TYR A 39 -2.83 -8.22 4.74
N PHE A 40 -2.83 -8.25 3.41
CA PHE A 40 -3.65 -9.19 2.65
C PHE A 40 -2.93 -10.47 2.24
N ASP A 41 -1.65 -10.62 2.61
CA ASP A 41 -0.81 -11.76 2.22
C ASP A 41 -0.74 -11.91 0.69
N GLY A 42 -0.65 -10.77 -0.01
CA GLY A 42 -0.69 -10.68 -1.47
C GLY A 42 -2.02 -11.08 -2.10
N ARG A 43 -3.09 -11.30 -1.34
CA ARG A 43 -4.40 -11.70 -1.87
C ARG A 43 -5.24 -10.48 -2.26
N GLY A 44 -5.99 -10.63 -3.35
CA GLY A 44 -6.78 -9.56 -3.95
C GLY A 44 -6.15 -9.05 -5.24
N LYS A 45 -6.91 -8.25 -5.98
CA LYS A 45 -6.49 -7.66 -7.26
C LYS A 45 -6.12 -6.20 -7.05
N LEU A 46 -5.02 -5.77 -7.64
CA LEU A 46 -4.59 -4.37 -7.62
C LEU A 46 -5.16 -3.61 -8.82
N GLU A 47 -5.37 -2.30 -8.67
CA GLU A 47 -5.70 -1.37 -9.76
C GLU A 47 -6.90 -1.81 -10.61
N VAL A 48 -7.99 -2.25 -9.98
CA VAL A 48 -9.15 -2.80 -10.69
C VAL A 48 -10.01 -1.67 -11.25
N PRO A 49 -10.22 -1.59 -12.58
CA PRO A 49 -11.10 -0.57 -13.15
C PRO A 49 -12.54 -0.77 -12.68
N VAL A 50 -13.23 0.33 -12.42
CA VAL A 50 -14.64 0.36 -12.05
C VAL A 50 -15.31 1.56 -12.75
N LYS A 51 -16.63 1.62 -12.71
CA LYS A 51 -17.36 2.77 -13.26
C LYS A 51 -16.80 4.06 -12.64
N TYR A 52 -16.30 4.97 -13.48
CA TYR A 52 -15.72 6.25 -13.07
C TYR A 52 -14.58 6.18 -12.03
N GLY A 53 -13.77 5.11 -12.04
CA GLY A 53 -12.64 5.03 -11.13
C GLY A 53 -11.77 3.79 -11.29
N ARG A 54 -10.87 3.62 -10.32
CA ARG A 54 -9.98 2.47 -10.23
C ARG A 54 -9.73 2.17 -8.76
N ILE A 55 -9.97 0.92 -8.36
CA ILE A 55 -9.86 0.46 -6.98
C ILE A 55 -8.42 0.01 -6.74
N ASP A 56 -7.75 0.59 -5.75
CA ASP A 56 -6.35 0.24 -5.47
C ASP A 56 -6.19 -1.22 -5.08
N ILE A 57 -7.05 -1.74 -4.19
CA ILE A 57 -7.04 -3.14 -3.78
C ILE A 57 -8.48 -3.67 -3.67
N LEU A 58 -8.82 -4.66 -4.49
CA LEU A 58 -10.09 -5.37 -4.44
C LEU A 58 -9.88 -6.79 -3.88
N THR A 59 -10.48 -7.07 -2.73
CA THR A 59 -10.46 -8.39 -2.08
C THR A 59 -11.85 -9.02 -2.09
N LYS A 60 -11.97 -10.28 -1.61
CA LYS A 60 -13.28 -10.93 -1.39
C LYS A 60 -14.23 -10.13 -0.49
N ARG A 61 -13.71 -9.25 0.37
CA ARG A 61 -14.49 -8.55 1.41
C ARG A 61 -14.51 -7.03 1.24
N TYR A 62 -13.46 -6.45 0.68
CA TYR A 62 -13.23 -5.00 0.70
C TYR A 62 -12.92 -4.46 -0.69
N ALA A 63 -13.40 -3.24 -0.95
CA ALA A 63 -12.85 -2.33 -1.95
C ALA A 63 -12.06 -1.25 -1.19
N VAL A 64 -10.73 -1.26 -1.33
CA VAL A 64 -9.83 -0.44 -0.53
C VAL A 64 -9.21 0.65 -1.39
N GLU A 65 -9.26 1.88 -0.88
CA GLU A 65 -8.46 3.02 -1.33
C GLU A 65 -7.22 3.18 -0.43
N VAL A 66 -6.06 3.38 -1.04
CA VAL A 66 -4.78 3.62 -0.39
C VAL A 66 -4.34 5.06 -0.66
N ASP A 67 -4.37 5.93 0.35
CA ASP A 67 -4.05 7.35 0.13
C ASP A 67 -3.28 7.98 1.31
N ARG A 68 -2.67 9.12 1.05
CA ARG A 68 -2.02 9.98 2.05
C ARG A 68 -3.06 10.56 3.00
N LEU A 69 -2.69 10.72 4.27
CA LEU A 69 -3.54 11.38 5.27
C LEU A 69 -3.99 12.81 4.87
N SER A 70 -3.22 13.50 4.01
CA SER A 70 -3.62 14.81 3.48
C SER A 70 -4.87 14.75 2.61
N LYS A 71 -5.11 13.64 1.90
CA LYS A 71 -6.19 13.44 0.91
C LYS A 71 -7.38 12.63 1.46
N PHE A 72 -7.50 12.46 2.78
CA PHE A 72 -8.51 11.59 3.39
C PHE A 72 -9.97 11.87 2.96
N HIS A 73 -10.33 13.12 2.63
CA HIS A 73 -11.69 13.42 2.14
C HIS A 73 -11.97 12.75 0.79
N GLU A 74 -10.99 12.78 -0.12
CA GLU A 74 -11.05 12.12 -1.43
C GLU A 74 -11.14 10.61 -1.24
N GLY A 75 -10.24 10.05 -0.41
CA GLY A 75 -10.23 8.61 -0.14
C GLY A 75 -11.50 8.09 0.54
N ILE A 76 -12.17 8.88 1.40
CA ILE A 76 -13.49 8.54 1.94
C ILE A 76 -14.52 8.44 0.80
N GLY A 77 -14.57 9.43 -0.10
CA GLY A 77 -15.49 9.41 -1.23
C GLY A 77 -15.24 8.22 -2.16
N GLN A 78 -13.98 7.96 -2.49
CA GLN A 78 -13.56 6.86 -3.36
C GLN A 78 -13.90 5.49 -2.76
N CYS A 79 -13.55 5.22 -1.49
CA CYS A 79 -13.82 3.91 -0.90
C CYS A 79 -15.33 3.62 -0.77
N LEU A 80 -16.17 4.63 -0.51
CA LEU A 80 -17.63 4.51 -0.49
C LEU A 80 -18.18 4.20 -1.89
N HIS A 81 -17.72 4.94 -2.90
CA HIS A 81 -18.08 4.69 -4.30
C HIS A 81 -17.69 3.27 -4.74
N TYR A 82 -16.46 2.85 -4.49
CA TYR A 82 -15.95 1.56 -4.93
C TYR A 82 -16.62 0.39 -4.20
N ALA A 83 -16.96 0.57 -2.92
CA ALA A 83 -17.77 -0.38 -2.17
C ALA A 83 -19.15 -0.59 -2.80
N HIS A 84 -19.81 0.51 -3.20
CA HIS A 84 -21.11 0.46 -3.87
C HIS A 84 -21.04 -0.32 -5.19
N GLU A 85 -20.12 0.05 -6.09
CA GLU A 85 -20.00 -0.56 -7.42
C GLU A 85 -19.62 -2.05 -7.38
N THR A 86 -18.99 -2.52 -6.30
CA THR A 86 -18.53 -3.92 -6.19
C THR A 86 -19.32 -4.77 -5.21
N ASN A 87 -20.30 -4.18 -4.51
CA ASN A 87 -21.00 -4.79 -3.39
C ASN A 87 -20.02 -5.37 -2.34
N ARG A 88 -19.02 -4.56 -1.95
CA ARG A 88 -18.01 -4.87 -0.93
C ARG A 88 -18.03 -3.86 0.20
N LYS A 89 -17.31 -4.15 1.28
CA LYS A 89 -17.16 -3.19 2.38
C LYS A 89 -16.17 -2.08 1.98
N PRO A 90 -16.45 -0.81 2.29
CA PRO A 90 -15.52 0.27 2.05
C PRO A 90 -14.31 0.17 2.96
N GLY A 91 -13.14 0.33 2.38
CA GLY A 91 -11.85 0.31 3.06
C GLY A 91 -11.03 1.55 2.76
N LEU A 92 -10.51 2.22 3.79
CA LEU A 92 -9.56 3.31 3.65
C LEU A 92 -8.26 2.95 4.36
N ALA A 93 -7.19 2.80 3.60
CA ALA A 93 -5.86 2.54 4.12
C ALA A 93 -5.00 3.80 3.98
N ILE A 94 -4.66 4.43 5.10
CA ILE A 94 -3.93 5.69 5.13
C ILE A 94 -2.45 5.45 5.45
N PHE A 95 -1.57 6.17 4.75
CA PHE A 95 -0.16 6.27 5.11
C PHE A 95 0.31 7.72 5.33
N VAL A 96 1.42 7.84 6.06
CA VAL A 96 2.15 9.09 6.28
C VAL A 96 3.65 8.81 6.16
N PRO A 97 4.34 9.23 5.08
CA PRO A 97 5.75 8.89 4.88
C PRO A 97 6.69 9.35 6.01
N SER A 98 6.42 10.52 6.58
CA SER A 98 7.19 11.10 7.69
C SER A 98 6.23 11.62 8.77
N PRO A 99 5.76 10.75 9.68
CA PRO A 99 4.71 11.11 10.64
C PRO A 99 5.20 12.08 11.70
N ARG A 100 4.41 13.11 11.98
CA ARG A 100 4.62 14.07 13.08
C ARG A 100 3.47 14.01 14.08
N LYS A 101 3.64 14.62 15.26
CA LYS A 101 2.60 14.65 16.32
C LYS A 101 1.24 15.17 15.86
N LYS A 102 1.20 16.15 14.95
CA LYS A 102 -0.06 16.68 14.39
C LYS A 102 -0.78 15.66 13.49
N ASP A 103 -0.02 14.82 12.79
CA ASP A 103 -0.57 13.80 11.89
C ASP A 103 -1.28 12.72 12.71
N LEU A 104 -0.80 12.40 13.92
CA LEU A 104 -1.49 11.49 14.85
C LEU A 104 -2.88 12.00 15.28
N LYS A 105 -3.02 13.30 15.56
CA LYS A 105 -4.32 13.90 15.91
C LYS A 105 -5.29 13.81 14.73
N LYS A 106 -4.82 14.18 13.53
CA LYS A 106 -5.62 14.09 12.30
C LYS A 106 -6.01 12.64 11.99
N MET A 107 -5.08 11.69 12.10
CA MET A 107 -5.34 10.26 11.91
C MET A 107 -6.42 9.74 12.87
N LYS A 108 -6.37 10.10 14.16
CA LYS A 108 -7.43 9.72 15.12
C LYS A 108 -8.81 10.24 14.70
N TYR A 109 -8.88 11.47 14.21
CA TYR A 109 -10.11 12.06 13.69
C TYR A 109 -10.62 11.32 12.44
N VAL A 110 -9.73 11.01 11.48
CA VAL A 110 -10.09 10.24 10.28
C VAL A 110 -10.60 8.85 10.65
N LYS A 111 -9.93 8.14 11.56
CA LYS A 111 -10.39 6.84 12.07
C LYS A 111 -11.79 6.93 12.69
N TYR A 112 -12.06 7.98 13.47
CA TYR A 112 -13.39 8.22 14.04
C TYR A 112 -14.45 8.45 12.96
N LEU A 113 -14.15 9.27 11.94
CA LEU A 113 -15.06 9.47 10.82
C LEU A 113 -15.34 8.17 10.07
N CYS A 114 -14.29 7.39 9.74
CA CYS A 114 -14.45 6.09 9.09
C CYS A 114 -15.40 5.18 9.88
N ALA A 115 -15.23 5.09 11.21
CA ALA A 115 -16.11 4.31 12.06
C ALA A 115 -17.58 4.78 12.00
N ARG A 116 -17.81 6.10 12.01
CA ARG A 116 -19.16 6.68 11.89
C ARG A 116 -19.85 6.30 10.56
N TYR A 117 -19.10 6.20 9.47
CA TYR A 117 -19.61 5.87 8.13
C TYR A 117 -19.49 4.38 7.77
N GLY A 118 -19.11 3.50 8.72
CA GLY A 118 -18.97 2.07 8.45
C GLY A 118 -17.79 1.70 7.53
N ILE A 119 -16.79 2.58 7.43
CA ILE A 119 -15.57 2.38 6.64
C ILE A 119 -14.53 1.67 7.51
N THR A 120 -13.97 0.58 6.99
CA THR A 120 -12.83 -0.08 7.67
C THR A 120 -11.58 0.76 7.44
N PHE A 121 -10.88 1.12 8.52
CA PHE A 121 -9.72 2.00 8.49
C PHE A 121 -8.44 1.23 8.83
N TRP A 122 -7.39 1.42 8.03
CA TRP A 122 -6.03 0.95 8.31
C TRP A 122 -5.05 2.11 8.34
N TYR A 123 -4.09 2.04 9.25
CA TYR A 123 -2.93 2.93 9.23
C TYR A 123 -1.71 2.11 8.80
N ILE A 124 -1.37 2.22 7.52
CA ILE A 124 -0.42 1.33 6.84
C ILE A 124 0.95 1.35 7.52
N ASN A 125 1.39 2.50 8.04
CA ASN A 125 2.66 2.63 8.74
C ASN A 125 2.81 1.68 9.95
N ASP A 126 1.72 1.31 10.61
CA ASP A 126 1.75 0.35 11.73
C ASP A 126 1.74 -1.10 11.18
N GLU A 127 1.08 -1.36 10.06
CA GLU A 127 0.97 -2.68 9.45
C GLU A 127 2.28 -3.16 8.82
N ILE A 128 3.04 -2.26 8.17
CA ILE A 128 4.31 -2.59 7.51
C ILE A 128 5.50 -2.73 8.47
N ARG A 129 5.32 -2.37 9.75
CA ARG A 129 6.36 -2.48 10.78
C ARG A 129 6.32 -3.80 11.53
N ASN A 130 5.23 -4.56 11.38
CA ASN A 130 5.02 -5.88 11.99
C ASN A 130 5.44 -6.99 11.02
#